data_AF-A0A0D2LPU0-F1
#
_entry.id   AF-A0A0D2LPU0-F1
#
_cell.length_a   1.000
_cell.length_b   1.000
_cell.length_c   1.000
_cell.angle_alpha   90.00
_cell.angle_beta   90.00
_cell.angle_gamma   90.00
#
_symmetry.space_group_name_H-M   'P 1'
#
loop_
_entity.id
_entity.type
_entity.pdbx_description
1 polymer ?
#
loop_
_entity_poly.entity_id
_entity_poly.type
_entity_poly.pdbx_seq_one_letter_code
_entity_poly.pdbx_strand_id
1 'polypeptide(L)' 'LSDALQQRAWGLRRLGAILSCLDARLADIVARWEGGELRRAGLGLQELRGLVCAVFEDTDHRAQCLQRIEAAGA' A
#
# COMPACT_ATOMS: atom_id res chain seq x y z
N LEU A 1 12.01 -24.02 -7.81
CA LEU A 1 10.59 -23.65 -7.98
C LEU A 1 10.45 -23.11 -9.40
N SER A 2 9.43 -23.52 -10.17
CA SER A 2 9.28 -23.00 -11.53
C SER A 2 8.92 -21.50 -11.52
N ASP A 3 9.42 -20.75 -12.50
CA ASP A 3 9.21 -19.29 -12.58
C ASP A 3 7.73 -18.91 -12.54
N ALA A 4 6.86 -19.73 -13.14
CA ALA A 4 5.42 -19.56 -13.11
C ALA A 4 4.81 -19.63 -11.70
N LEU A 5 5.33 -20.50 -10.82
CA LEU A 5 4.88 -20.57 -9.42
C LEU A 5 5.36 -19.35 -8.64
N GLN A 6 6.57 -18.87 -8.91
CA GLN A 6 7.13 -17.69 -8.25
C GLN A 6 6.37 -16.42 -8.63
N GLN A 7 6.01 -16.26 -9.91
CA GLN A 7 5.16 -15.16 -10.39
C GLN A 7 3.76 -15.20 -9.76
N ARG A 8 3.11 -16.37 -9.71
CA ARG A 8 1.81 -16.54 -9.05
C ARG A 8 1.86 -16.21 -7.57
N ALA A 9 2.87 -16.69 -6.86
CA ALA A 9 3.08 -16.38 -5.45
C ALA A 9 3.29 -14.87 -5.21
N TRP A 10 3.98 -14.18 -6.12
CA TRP A 10 4.14 -12.74 -6.06
C TRP A 10 2.81 -11.99 -6.27
N GLY A 11 2.04 -12.37 -7.29
CA GLY A 11 0.72 -11.79 -7.55
C GLY A 11 -0.26 -11.96 -6.38
N LEU A 12 -0.29 -13.14 -5.75
CA LEU A 12 -1.14 -13.40 -4.59
C LEU A 12 -0.74 -12.57 -3.36
N ARG A 13 0.57 -12.42 -3.10
CA ARG A 13 1.05 -11.54 -2.00
C ARG A 13 0.61 -10.10 -2.20
N ARG A 14 0.74 -9.61 -3.43
CA ARG A 14 0.34 -8.24 -3.78
C ARG A 14 -1.17 -8.03 -3.62
N LEU A 15 -1.98 -8.98 -4.08
CA LEU A 15 -3.44 -8.93 -3.90
C LEU A 15 -3.82 -8.94 -2.41
N GLY A 16 -3.19 -9.81 -1.61
CA GLY A 16 -3.42 -9.86 -0.17
C GLY A 16 -3.10 -8.53 0.52
N ALA A 17 -2.01 -7.87 0.13
CA ALA A 17 -1.68 -6.55 0.66
C ALA A 17 -2.72 -5.48 0.29
N ILE A 18 -3.20 -5.45 -0.96
CA ILE A 18 -4.27 -4.53 -1.37
C ILE A 18 -5.54 -4.76 -0.55
N LEU A 19 -5.99 -6.01 -0.43
CA LEU A 19 -7.18 -6.35 0.36
C LEU A 19 -7.02 -5.94 1.82
N SER A 20 -5.84 -6.13 2.40
CA SER A 20 -5.57 -5.70 3.78
C SER A 20 -5.56 -4.17 3.95
N CYS A 21 -5.31 -3.40 2.90
CA CYS A 21 -5.42 -1.94 2.94
C CYS A 21 -6.87 -1.48 2.84
N LEU A 22 -7.72 -2.20 2.11
CA LEU A 22 -9.16 -1.90 2.02
C LEU A 22 -9.88 -2.09 3.37
N ASP A 23 -9.36 -2.95 4.24
CA ASP A 23 -9.92 -3.24 5.57
C ASP A 23 -9.23 -2.46 6.71
N ALA A 24 -8.23 -1.62 6.39
CA ALA A 24 -7.42 -0.91 7.37
C ALA A 24 -7.80 0.56 7.52
N ARG A 25 -7.50 1.15 8.68
CA ARG A 25 -7.57 2.62 8.84
C ARG A 25 -6.40 3.27 8.13
N LEU A 26 -6.58 4.51 7.66
CA LEU A 26 -5.54 5.24 6.94
C LEU A 26 -4.23 5.35 7.74
N ALA A 27 -4.30 5.57 9.05
CA ALA A 27 -3.12 5.62 9.92
C ALA A 27 -2.32 4.31 9.93
N ASP A 28 -3.01 3.16 9.94
CA ASP A 28 -2.36 1.84 9.92
C ASP A 28 -1.68 1.58 8.58
N ILE A 29 -2.31 2.03 7.48
CA ILE A 29 -1.73 1.96 6.13
C ILE A 29 -0.43 2.77 6.06
N VAL A 30 -0.43 3.98 6.61
CA VAL A 30 0.76 4.84 6.67
C VAL A 30 1.88 4.16 7.46
N ALA A 31 1.58 3.63 8.65
CA ALA A 31 2.57 2.94 9.48
C ALA A 31 3.17 1.72 8.76
N ARG A 32 2.35 0.93 8.07
CA ARG A 32 2.81 -0.23 7.28
C ARG A 32 3.66 0.15 6.07
N TRP A 33 3.36 1.29 5.44
CA TRP A 33 4.18 1.85 4.37
C TRP A 33 5.55 2.31 4.88
N GLU A 34 5.56 3.10 5.97
CA GLU A 34 6.78 3.58 6.63
C GLU A 34 7.66 2.41 7.08
N GLY A 35 7.07 1.35 7.65
CA GLY A 35 7.75 0.10 8.00
C GLY A 35 8.16 -0.79 6.81
N GLY A 36 7.87 -0.37 5.58
CA GLY A 36 8.24 -1.04 4.34
C GLY A 36 7.55 -2.39 4.10
N GLU A 37 6.50 -2.73 4.86
CA GLU A 37 5.74 -3.96 4.69
C GLU A 37 5.05 -4.02 3.32
N LEU A 38 4.37 -2.93 2.95
CA LEU A 38 3.63 -2.84 1.70
C LEU A 38 4.57 -2.88 0.48
N ARG A 39 5.77 -2.28 0.59
CA ARG A 39 6.82 -2.37 -0.45
C ARG A 39 7.32 -3.80 -0.62
N ARG A 40 7.58 -4.50 0.49
CA ARG A 40 7.97 -5.92 0.47
C ARG A 40 6.87 -6.82 -0.11
N ALA A 41 5.61 -6.42 0.02
CA ALA A 41 4.47 -7.09 -0.61
C ALA A 41 4.30 -6.74 -2.10
N GLY A 42 5.07 -5.81 -2.65
CA GLY A 42 5.08 -5.45 -4.07
C GLY A 42 4.14 -4.29 -4.44
N LEU A 43 3.70 -3.47 -3.48
CA LEU A 43 2.97 -2.24 -3.77
C LEU A 43 3.94 -1.09 -4.05
N GLY A 44 3.69 -0.35 -5.13
CA GLY A 44 4.38 0.90 -5.45
C GLY A 44 3.76 2.12 -4.78
N LEU A 45 4.53 3.21 -4.69
CA LEU A 45 4.08 4.48 -4.10
C LEU A 45 2.84 5.04 -4.79
N GLN A 46 2.86 5.10 -6.13
CA GLN A 46 1.74 5.65 -6.92
C GLN A 46 0.47 4.80 -6.77
N GLU A 47 0.63 3.48 -6.64
CA GLU A 47 -0.47 2.56 -6.46
C GLU A 47 -1.11 2.72 -5.08
N LEU A 48 -0.27 2.86 -4.04
CA LEU A 48 -0.75 3.13 -2.68
C LEU A 48 -1.45 4.49 -2.60
N ARG A 49 -0.89 5.54 -3.22
CA ARG A 49 -1.54 6.85 -3.30
C ARG A 49 -2.88 6.77 -4.01
N GLY A 50 -2.96 6.08 -5.15
CA GLY A 50 -4.21 5.85 -5.87
C GLY A 50 -5.25 5.12 -5.03
N LEU A 51 -4.84 4.08 -4.30
CA LEU A 51 -5.71 3.34 -3.39
C LEU A 51 -6.26 4.24 -2.27
N VAL A 52 -5.40 5.03 -1.62
CA VAL A 52 -5.82 5.95 -0.55
C VAL A 52 -6.82 6.97 -1.07
N CYS A 53 -6.57 7.57 -2.24
CA CYS A 53 -7.49 8.53 -2.85
C CYS A 53 -8.83 7.91 -3.27
N ALA A 54 -8.85 6.63 -3.63
CA ALA A 54 -10.06 5.93 -4.05
C ALA A 54 -10.94 5.48 -2.86
N VAL A 55 -10.33 5.18 -1.72
CA VAL A 55 -11.02 4.58 -0.55
C VAL A 55 -11.39 5.63 0.50
N PHE A 56 -10.55 6.66 0.69
CA PHE A 56 -10.73 7.64 1.75
C PHE A 56 -11.14 9.01 1.20
N GLU A 57 -12.11 9.62 1.87
CA GLU A 57 -12.62 10.96 1.55
C GLU A 57 -11.53 12.04 1.58
N ASP A 58 -11.74 13.09 0.80
CA ASP A 58 -10.83 14.24 0.78
C ASP A 58 -10.93 15.05 2.06
N THR A 59 -9.92 14.92 2.90
CA THR A 59 -9.82 15.57 4.21
C THR A 59 -8.39 16.02 4.43
N ASP A 60 -8.20 17.03 5.28
CA ASP A 60 -6.86 17.49 5.70
C ASP A 60 -6.05 16.34 6.31
N HIS A 61 -6.71 15.45 7.05
CA HIS A 61 -6.08 14.26 7.62
C HIS A 61 -5.54 13.34 6.51
N ARG A 62 -6.33 13.09 5.46
CA ARG A 62 -5.87 12.29 4.30
C ARG A 62 -4.69 12.95 3.61
N ALA A 63 -4.73 14.26 3.39
CA ALA A 63 -3.64 15.00 2.76
C ALA A 63 -2.32 14.87 3.56
N GLN A 64 -2.39 15.01 4.89
CA GLN A 64 -1.23 14.81 5.77
C GLN A 64 -0.68 13.38 5.71
N CYS A 65 -1.54 12.38 5.69
CA CYS A 65 -1.14 10.98 5.53
C CYS A 65 -0.47 10.71 4.17
N LEU A 66 -0.98 11.30 3.08
CA LEU A 66 -0.37 11.19 1.76
C LEU A 66 1.03 11.81 1.71
N GLN A 67 1.22 12.97 2.33
CA GLN A 67 2.55 13.59 2.44
C GLN A 67 3.56 12.68 3.16
N ARG A 68 3.14 12.01 4.23
CA ARG A 68 3.99 11.03 4.93
C ARG A 68 4.33 9.83 4.06
N ILE A 69 3.35 9.31 3.33
CA ILE A 69 3.54 8.20 2.38
C ILE A 69 4.56 8.59 1.30
N GLU A 70 4.45 9.79 0.74
CA GLU A 70 5.38 10.31 -0.27
C GLU A 70 6.79 10.53 0.29
N ALA A 71 6.91 11.16 1.46
CA ALA A 71 8.19 11.38 2.11
C ALA A 71 8.91 10.07 2.45
N ALA A 72 8.19 9.04 2.89
CA ALA A 72 8.75 7.74 3.17
C ALA A 72 9.06 6.93 1.91
N GLY A 73 8.47 7.29 0.76
CA GLY A 73 8.61 6.61 -0.52
C GLY A 73 9.68 7.18 -1.45
N ALA A 74 10.19 8.38 -1.15
CA ALA A 74 11.38 8.98 -1.77
C ALA A 74 12.66 8.26 -1.31
#